data_AF-A0A920I6I1-F1
#
_entry.id   AF-A0A920I6I1-F1
#
_cell.length_a   1.000
_cell.length_b   1.000
_cell.length_c   1.000
_cell.angle_alpha   90.00
_cell.angle_beta   90.00
_cell.angle_gamma   90.00
#
_symmetry.space_group_name_H-M   'P 1'
#
loop_
_entity.id
_entity.type
_entity.pdbx_description
1 polymer ?
#
loop_
_entity_poly.entity_id
_entity_poly.type
_entity_poly.pdbx_seq_one_letter_code
_entity_poly.pdbx_strand_id
1 'polypeptide(L)'
;MTIGALVGWTTVYLGGDLSTGILVAAVVGASFGLLHAFFSVYLGASQHVTGIGITLFASSIGYYSFRLLLPSSTTPQKLRHFNPWKFHF
;
A
#
# COMPACT_ATOMS: atom_id res chain seq x y z
N MET A 1 -4.70 -4.60 -0.02
CA MET A 1 -5.24 -3.23 0.16
C MET A 1 -4.48 -2.43 1.21
N THR A 2 -4.29 -2.96 2.43
CA THR A 2 -3.56 -2.30 3.54
C THR A 2 -2.14 -1.88 3.20
N ILE A 3 -1.36 -2.76 2.56
CA ILE A 3 0.04 -2.43 2.22
C ILE A 3 0.16 -1.29 1.21
N GLY A 4 -0.66 -1.27 0.16
CA GLY A 4 -0.62 -0.19 -0.84
C GLY A 4 -0.95 1.17 -0.22
N ALA A 5 -1.96 1.24 0.65
CA ALA A 5 -2.28 2.45 1.39
C ALA A 5 -1.12 2.90 2.29
N LEU A 6 -0.49 1.96 3.00
CA LEU A 6 0.68 2.25 3.84
C LEU A 6 1.85 2.78 3.02
N VAL A 7 2.27 2.10 1.95
CA VAL A 7 3.45 2.54 1.19
C VAL A 7 3.18 3.88 0.50
N GLY A 8 1.97 4.09 -0.04
CA GLY A 8 1.58 5.38 -0.60
C GLY A 8 1.64 6.51 0.43
N TRP A 9 1.06 6.29 1.61
CA TRP A 9 1.12 7.25 2.72
C TRP A 9 2.56 7.52 3.18
N THR A 10 3.36 6.47 3.39
CA THR A 10 4.76 6.56 3.81
C THR A 10 5.62 7.30 2.78
N THR A 11 5.36 7.10 1.48
CA THR A 11 6.08 7.82 0.40
C THR A 11 5.91 9.32 0.53
N VAL A 12 4.67 9.79 0.75
CA VAL A 12 4.38 11.21 0.95
C VAL A 12 4.96 11.70 2.28
N TYR A 13 4.84 10.89 3.33
CA TYR A 13 5.38 11.21 4.66
C TYR A 13 6.90 11.43 4.63
N LEU A 14 7.64 10.66 3.83
CA LEU A 14 9.09 10.79 3.67
C LEU A 14 9.52 11.90 2.70
N GLY A 15 8.57 12.72 2.19
CA GLY A 15 8.86 13.90 1.37
C GLY A 15 8.53 13.75 -0.12
N GLY A 16 7.95 12.63 -0.54
CA GLY A 16 7.41 12.48 -1.89
C GLY A 16 6.16 13.34 -2.10
N ASP A 17 5.87 13.72 -3.36
CA ASP A 17 4.60 14.36 -3.70
C ASP A 17 3.44 13.33 -3.70
N LEU A 18 2.19 13.84 -3.72
CA LEU A 18 0.99 13.01 -3.64
C LEU A 18 0.82 12.07 -4.84
N SER A 19 1.23 12.48 -6.04
CA SER A 19 1.17 11.67 -7.26
C SER A 19 2.19 10.53 -7.23
N THR A 20 3.39 10.82 -6.75
CA THR A 20 4.43 9.82 -6.50
C THR A 20 3.95 8.79 -5.47
N GLY A 21 3.26 9.22 -4.41
CA GLY A 21 2.60 8.30 -3.46
C GLY A 21 1.59 7.35 -4.12
N ILE A 22 0.78 7.84 -5.06
CA ILE A 22 -0.16 7.01 -5.83
C ILE A 22 0.60 6.02 -6.71
N LEU A 23 1.63 6.46 -7.43
CA LEU A 23 2.42 5.61 -8.30
C LEU A 23 3.08 4.46 -7.52
N VAL A 24 3.68 4.76 -6.37
CA VAL A 24 4.31 3.76 -5.51
C VAL A 24 3.26 2.78 -4.96
N ALA A 25 2.09 3.27 -4.52
CA ALA A 25 1.00 2.40 -4.08
C ALA A 25 0.52 1.45 -5.20
N ALA A 26 0.43 1.94 -6.44
CA ALA A 26 0.04 1.15 -7.59
C ALA A 26 1.09 0.09 -7.94
N VAL A 27 2.37 0.44 -7.95
CA VAL A 27 3.49 -0.49 -8.21
C VAL A 27 3.51 -1.60 -7.15
N VAL A 28 3.40 -1.26 -5.86
CA VAL A 28 3.34 -2.26 -4.78
C VAL A 28 2.12 -3.15 -4.93
N GLY A 29 0.94 -2.58 -5.20
CA GLY A 29 -0.27 -3.35 -5.47
C GLY A 29 -0.12 -4.34 -6.62
N ALA A 30 0.47 -3.88 -7.74
CA ALA A 30 0.76 -4.69 -8.90
C ALA A 30 1.73 -5.84 -8.58
N SER A 31 2.79 -5.58 -7.81
CA SER A 31 3.75 -6.62 -7.37
C SER A 31 3.08 -7.70 -6.54
N PHE A 32 2.17 -7.35 -5.63
CA PHE A 32 1.39 -8.33 -4.86
C PHE A 32 0.39 -9.10 -5.73
N GLY A 33 -0.22 -8.43 -6.73
CA GLY A 33 -1.06 -9.09 -7.73
C GLY A 33 -0.28 -10.09 -8.58
N LEU A 34 0.94 -9.72 -9.00
CA LEU A 34 1.86 -10.59 -9.73
C LEU A 34 2.28 -11.79 -8.88
N LEU A 35 2.60 -11.56 -7.61
CA LEU A 35 2.91 -12.63 -6.66
C LEU A 35 1.73 -13.60 -6.51
N HIS A 36 0.51 -13.08 -6.39
CA HIS A 36 -0.69 -13.91 -6.32
C HIS A 36 -0.89 -14.73 -7.59
N ALA A 37 -0.75 -14.11 -8.77
CA ALA A 37 -0.85 -14.79 -10.06
C ALA A 37 0.24 -15.85 -10.24
N PHE A 38 1.45 -15.62 -9.74
CA PHE A 38 2.51 -16.63 -9.76
C PHE A 38 2.09 -17.89 -9.00
N PHE A 39 1.54 -17.74 -7.80
CA PHE A 39 1.06 -18.90 -7.04
C PHE A 39 -0.19 -19.55 -7.63
N SER A 40 -1.19 -18.77 -8.04
CA SER A 40 -2.49 -19.31 -8.47
C SER A 40 -2.50 -19.79 -9.92
N VAL A 41 -1.84 -19.06 -10.82
CA VAL A 41 -1.84 -19.35 -12.26
C VAL A 41 -0.65 -20.22 -12.64
N TYR A 42 0.57 -19.81 -12.28
CA TYR A 42 1.77 -20.52 -12.72
C TYR A 42 2.02 -21.81 -11.93
N LEU A 43 1.82 -21.78 -10.61
CA LEU A 43 1.99 -22.96 -9.75
C LEU A 43 0.71 -23.76 -9.51
N GLY A 44 -0.46 -23.27 -9.96
CA GLY A 44 -1.74 -23.95 -9.80
C GLY A 44 -2.22 -24.08 -8.34
N ALA A 45 -1.73 -23.25 -7.42
CA ALA A 45 -2.17 -23.27 -6.03
C ALA A 45 -3.59 -22.72 -5.88
N SER A 46 -4.27 -23.11 -4.79
CA SER A 46 -5.63 -22.65 -4.50
C SER A 46 -5.68 -21.12 -4.33
N GLN A 47 -6.32 -20.42 -5.27
CA GLN A 47 -6.41 -18.96 -5.29
C GLN A 47 -7.01 -18.39 -4.00
N HIS A 48 -7.98 -19.08 -3.40
CA HIS A 48 -8.61 -18.66 -2.14
C HIS A 48 -7.62 -18.76 -0.97
N VAL A 49 -6.95 -19.91 -0.81
CA VAL A 49 -5.98 -20.13 0.29
C VAL A 49 -4.78 -19.20 0.14
N THR A 50 -4.20 -19.14 -1.06
CA THR A 50 -3.09 -18.23 -1.37
C THR A 50 -3.50 -16.77 -1.16
N GLY A 51 -4.71 -16.38 -1.58
CA GLY A 51 -5.23 -15.03 -1.41
C GLY A 51 -5.38 -14.62 0.06
N ILE A 52 -5.88 -15.53 0.91
CA ILE A 52 -5.93 -15.33 2.37
C ILE A 52 -4.52 -15.16 2.92
N GLY A 53 -3.59 -16.05 2.56
CA GLY A 53 -2.21 -16.00 3.01
C GLY A 53 -1.51 -14.68 2.65
N ILE A 54 -1.67 -14.23 1.41
CA ILE A 54 -1.11 -12.96 0.93
C ILE A 54 -1.73 -11.77 1.68
N THR A 55 -3.04 -11.80 1.93
CA THR A 55 -3.74 -10.72 2.65
C THR A 55 -3.25 -10.60 4.09
N LEU A 56 -3.10 -11.72 4.78
CA LEU A 56 -2.55 -11.77 6.15
C LEU A 56 -1.09 -11.31 6.17
N PHE A 57 -0.27 -11.81 5.25
CA PHE A 57 1.13 -11.40 5.12
C PHE A 57 1.26 -9.89 4.89
N ALA A 58 0.54 -9.33 3.92
CA ALA A 58 0.55 -7.90 3.59
C ALA A 58 0.10 -7.02 4.78
N SER A 59 -0.87 -7.50 5.57
CA SER A 59 -1.38 -6.77 6.73
C SER A 59 -0.38 -6.80 7.88
N SER A 60 0.20 -7.96 8.18
CA SER A 60 1.20 -8.14 9.24
C SER A 60 2.47 -7.36 8.97
N ILE A 61 3.03 -7.46 7.76
CA ILE A 61 4.24 -6.71 7.40
C ILE A 61 3.96 -5.20 7.35
N GLY A 62 2.77 -4.79 6.91
CA GLY A 62 2.37 -3.40 6.92
C GLY A 62 2.31 -2.83 8.33
N TYR A 63 1.63 -3.52 9.24
CA TYR A 63 1.54 -3.09 10.64
C TYR A 63 2.91 -3.08 11.33
N TYR A 64 3.74 -4.09 11.10
CA TYR A 64 5.11 -4.14 11.62
C TYR A 64 5.94 -2.97 11.11
N SER A 65 5.90 -2.68 9.81
CA SER A 65 6.62 -1.55 9.20
C SER A 65 6.14 -0.21 9.75
N PHE A 66 4.83 -0.03 9.94
CA PHE A 66 4.28 1.17 10.55
C PHE A 66 4.82 1.40 11.97
N ARG A 67 4.90 0.34 12.79
CA ARG A 67 5.47 0.40 14.14
C ARG A 67 6.96 0.73 14.15
N LEU A 68 7.72 0.29 13.15
CA LEU A 68 9.13 0.64 13.01
C LEU A 68 9.32 2.11 12.59
N LEU A 69 8.49 2.62 11.69
CA LEU A 69 8.58 3.99 11.20
C LEU A 69 8.12 5.01 12.24
N LEU A 70 7.11 4.66 13.05
CA LEU A 70 6.43 5.56 13.99
C LEU A 70 6.30 4.90 15.37
N PRO A 71 7.42 4.62 16.07
CA PRO A 71 7.42 3.86 17.31
C PRO A 71 6.59 4.49 18.44
N SER A 72 6.43 5.81 18.44
CA SER A 72 5.75 6.57 19.50
C SER A 72 4.69 7.56 19.00
N SER A 73 4.10 7.33 17.82
CA SER A 73 3.12 8.27 17.26
C SER A 73 1.80 8.27 18.06
N THR A 74 1.54 9.36 18.79
CA THR A 74 0.31 9.59 19.57
C THR A 74 -0.72 10.44 18.84
N THR A 75 -0.35 11.05 17.71
CA THR A 75 -1.22 11.93 16.91
C THR A 75 -1.46 11.34 15.52
N PRO A 76 -2.69 11.46 14.97
CA PRO A 76 -2.96 11.09 13.58
C PRO A 76 -2.15 11.97 12.62
N GLN A 77 -1.28 11.35 11.83
CA GLN A 77 -0.45 12.05 10.86
C GLN A 77 -1.31 12.48 9.66
N LYS A 78 -1.43 13.79 9.42
CA LYS A 78 -2.24 14.35 8.32
C LYS A 78 -1.36 14.68 7.13
N LEU A 79 -1.78 14.26 5.94
CA LEU A 79 -1.19 14.68 4.68
C LEU A 79 -1.92 15.91 4.13
N ARG A 80 -1.20 16.78 3.41
CA ARG A 80 -1.86 17.85 2.63
C ARG A 80 -2.51 17.24 1.40
N HIS A 81 -3.79 17.54 1.19
CA HIS A 81 -4.57 17.05 0.04
C HIS A 81 -4.10 17.70 -1.27
N PHE A 82 -4.49 17.12 -2.41
CA PHE A 82 -4.36 17.78 -3.70
C PHE A 82 -5.09 19.12 -3.70
N ASN A 83 -4.53 20.09 -4.44
CA ASN A 83 -5.22 21.34 -4.67
C ASN A 83 -6.49 21.06 -5.49
N PRO A 84 -7.66 21.64 -5.15
CA PRO A 84 -8.88 21.42 -5.89
C PRO A 84 -8.70 21.84 -7.36
N TRP A 85 -9.08 20.95 -8.27
CA TRP A 85 -9.08 21.26 -9.69
C TRP A 85 -10.11 22.35 -9.97
N LYS A 86 -9.65 23.52 -10.43
CA LYS A 86 -10.54 24.62 -10.80
C LYS A 86 -11.20 24.27 -12.13
N PHE A 87 -12.40 23.72 -12.07
CA PHE A 87 -13.28 23.65 -13.24
C PHE A 87 -13.76 25.07 -13.56
N HIS A 88 -13.37 25.60 -14.72
CA HIS A 88 -14.04 26.75 -15.30
C HIS A 88 -15.30 26.21 -15.98
N PHE A 89 -16.47 26.62 -15.49
CA PHE A 89 -17.73 26.54 -16.20
C PHE A 89 -18.02 27.90 -16.83
#